data_AF-A0A973BYG1-F1
#
_entry.id   AF-A0A973BYG1-F1
#
_cell.length_a   1.000
_cell.length_b   1.000
_cell.length_c   1.000
_cell.angle_alpha   90.00
_cell.angle_beta   90.00
_cell.angle_gamma   90.00
#
_symmetry.space_group_name_H-M   'P 1'
#
loop_
_entity.id
_entity.type
_entity.pdbx_description
1 polymer ?
#
loop_
_entity_poly.entity_id
_entity_poly.type
_entity_poly.pdbx_seq_one_letter_code
_entity_poly.pdbx_strand_id
1 'polypeptide(L)'
;MDIHVLHQQGHSIRAISRQLGIARNTVRSYLRDIARTPNYGPRPERPSKLDPFKPYLRERIEAAKPYWIPGAVLFREIETQGYDG
;
A
#
# COMPACT_ATOMS: atom_id res chain seq x y z
N MET A 1 -12.19 8.19 -17.43
CA MET A 1 -12.12 9.50 -18.10
C MET A 1 -11.38 10.44 -17.16
N ASP A 2 -10.23 10.96 -17.57
CA ASP A 2 -9.35 11.71 -16.65
C ASP A 2 -9.53 13.22 -16.78
N ILE A 3 -9.33 13.93 -15.66
CA ILE A 3 -9.41 15.39 -15.57
C ILE A 3 -8.47 16.07 -16.58
N HIS A 4 -7.24 15.56 -16.73
CA HIS A 4 -6.22 16.11 -17.64
C HIS A 4 -6.58 15.92 -19.12
N VAL A 5 -7.10 14.75 -19.49
CA VAL A 5 -7.51 14.43 -20.86
C VAL A 5 -8.66 15.33 -21.31
N LEU A 6 -9.69 15.49 -20.46
CA LEU A 6 -10.81 16.37 -20.76
C LEU A 6 -10.40 17.84 -20.88
N HIS A 7 -9.47 18.29 -20.05
CA HIS A 7 -8.96 19.65 -20.14
C HIS A 7 -8.15 19.88 -21.43
N GLN A 8 -7.33 18.91 -21.84
CA GLN A 8 -6.59 18.96 -23.11
C GLN A 8 -7.52 18.97 -24.34
N GLN A 9 -8.67 18.31 -24.23
CA GLN A 9 -9.75 18.35 -25.23
C GLN A 9 -10.53 19.69 -25.24
N GLY A 10 -10.17 20.65 -24.40
CA GLY A 10 -10.77 21.99 -24.36
C GLY A 10 -12.01 22.11 -23.46
N HIS A 11 -12.35 21.09 -22.66
CA HIS A 11 -13.47 21.19 -21.72
C HIS A 11 -13.16 22.16 -20.57
N SER A 12 -14.12 23.03 -20.27
CA SER A 12 -14.02 23.93 -19.11
C SER A 12 -14.07 23.16 -17.79
N ILE A 13 -13.50 23.73 -16.72
CA ILE A 13 -13.56 23.17 -15.35
C ILE A 13 -15.00 22.83 -14.93
N ARG A 14 -15.99 23.63 -15.35
CA ARG A 14 -17.41 23.38 -15.05
C ARG A 14 -17.95 22.15 -15.79
N ALA A 15 -17.57 21.98 -17.06
CA ALA A 15 -17.96 20.82 -17.86
C ALA A 15 -17.33 19.54 -17.29
N ILE A 16 -16.05 19.57 -16.95
CA ILE A 16 -15.33 18.45 -16.32
C ILE A 16 -15.98 18.06 -14.99
N SER A 17 -16.31 19.05 -14.15
CA SER A 17 -16.98 18.83 -12.87
C SER A 17 -18.34 18.14 -13.03
N ARG A 18 -19.16 18.58 -14.00
CA ARG A 18 -20.47 17.96 -14.29
C ARG A 18 -20.33 16.56 -14.89
N GLN A 19 -19.33 16.35 -15.73
CA GLN A 19 -19.12 15.07 -16.41
C GLN A 19 -18.55 13.99 -15.46
N LEU A 20 -17.65 14.36 -14.56
CA LEU A 20 -17.00 13.42 -13.62
C LEU A 20 -17.69 13.38 -12.25
N GLY A 21 -18.63 14.28 -11.96
CA GLY A 21 -19.27 14.38 -10.63
C GLY A 21 -18.34 14.90 -9.52
N ILE A 22 -17.22 15.51 -9.89
CA ILE A 22 -16.18 15.96 -8.96
C ILE A 22 -16.37 17.45 -8.66
N ALA A 23 -16.11 17.89 -7.43
CA ALA A 23 -16.16 19.29 -7.06
C ALA A 23 -15.19 20.14 -7.91
N ARG A 24 -15.65 21.32 -8.36
CA ARG A 24 -14.85 22.26 -9.18
C ARG A 24 -13.50 22.61 -8.56
N ASN A 25 -13.41 22.67 -7.22
CA ASN A 25 -12.17 22.95 -6.51
C ASN A 25 -11.16 21.80 -6.64
N THR A 26 -11.62 20.55 -6.63
CA THR A 26 -10.79 19.37 -6.87
C THR A 26 -10.29 19.33 -8.30
N VAL A 27 -11.17 19.59 -9.30
CA VAL A 27 -10.75 19.71 -10.70
C VAL A 27 -9.67 20.79 -10.87
N ARG A 28 -9.86 21.97 -10.25
CA ARG A 28 -8.88 23.06 -10.27
C ARG A 28 -7.57 22.66 -9.60
N SER A 29 -7.62 21.99 -8.45
CA SER A 29 -6.42 21.52 -7.74
C SER A 29 -5.63 20.50 -8.56
N TYR A 30 -6.32 19.57 -9.22
CA TYR A 30 -5.70 18.53 -10.04
C TYR A 30 -5.07 19.11 -11.32
N LEU A 31 -5.69 20.12 -11.94
CA LEU A 31 -5.12 20.79 -13.12
C LEU A 31 -3.93 21.71 -12.80
N ARG A 32 -3.87 22.29 -11.59
CA ARG A 32 -2.76 23.16 -11.18
C ARG A 32 -1.50 22.37 -10.84
N ASP A 33 -1.68 21.27 -10.13
CA ASP A 33 -0.57 20.50 -9.61
C ASP A 33 -0.56 19.09 -10.23
N ILE A 34 -0.13 19.00 -11.50
CA ILE A 34 0.04 17.71 -12.22
C ILE A 34 0.93 16.76 -11.40
N ALA A 35 1.93 17.31 -10.69
CA ALA A 35 2.83 16.57 -9.80
C ALA A 35 2.20 16.14 -8.46
N ARG A 36 1.04 16.69 -8.08
CA ARG A 36 0.32 16.39 -6.83
C ARG A 36 -0.84 15.45 -7.05
N THR A 37 -1.06 14.96 -8.27
CA THR A 37 -1.85 13.75 -8.48
C THR A 37 -1.20 12.68 -7.61
N PRO A 38 -1.83 12.22 -6.51
CA PRO A 38 -1.18 11.30 -5.61
C PRO A 38 -0.99 10.01 -6.39
N ASN A 39 0.23 9.79 -6.86
CA ASN A 39 0.65 8.49 -7.31
C ASN A 39 0.59 7.65 -6.04
N TYR A 40 -0.42 6.79 -5.92
CA TYR A 40 -0.51 5.85 -4.81
C TYR A 40 0.65 4.88 -4.98
N GLY A 41 1.82 5.29 -4.50
CA GLY A 41 3.00 4.47 -4.50
C GLY A 41 2.79 3.27 -3.58
N PRO A 42 3.51 2.17 -3.81
CA PRO A 42 3.55 1.08 -2.85
C PRO A 42 3.89 1.67 -1.48
N ARG A 43 3.04 1.37 -0.49
CA ARG A 43 3.22 1.87 0.87
C ARG A 43 4.61 1.43 1.33
N PRO A 44 5.46 2.33 1.88
CA PRO A 44 6.75 1.90 2.40
C PRO A 44 6.52 0.80 3.42
N GLU A 45 7.31 -0.27 3.34
CA GLU A 45 7.25 -1.37 4.30
C GLU A 45 7.46 -0.79 5.69
N ARG A 46 6.41 -0.90 6.51
CA ARG A 46 6.48 -0.47 7.90
C ARG A 46 7.19 -1.56 8.68
N PRO A 47 8.11 -1.21 9.58
CA PRO A 47 8.69 -2.20 10.45
C PRO A 47 7.56 -2.87 11.25
N SER A 48 7.52 -4.20 11.19
CA SER A 48 6.57 -5.01 11.93
C SER A 48 7.24 -5.56 13.19
N LYS A 49 6.46 -5.80 14.26
CA LYS A 49 6.96 -6.46 15.47
C LYS A 49 7.56 -7.84 15.19
N LEU A 50 7.18 -8.46 14.07
CA LEU A 50 7.68 -9.74 13.61
C LEU A 50 9.05 -9.64 12.94
N ASP A 51 9.49 -8.45 12.53
CA ASP A 51 10.73 -8.26 11.76
C ASP A 51 11.99 -8.85 12.43
N PRO A 52 12.19 -8.70 13.76
CA PRO A 52 13.32 -9.32 14.44
C PRO A 52 13.31 -10.85 14.39
N PHE A 53 12.13 -11.47 14.28
CA PHE A 53 11.93 -12.91 14.32
C PHE A 53 11.86 -13.55 12.92
N LYS A 54 11.71 -12.75 11.86
CA LYS A 54 11.67 -13.24 10.46
C LYS A 54 12.89 -14.08 10.06
N PRO A 55 14.14 -13.74 10.42
CA PRO A 55 15.30 -14.57 10.08
C PRO A 55 15.20 -15.98 10.68
N TYR A 56 14.85 -16.07 11.97
CA TYR A 56 14.67 -17.34 12.68
C TYR A 56 13.58 -18.20 12.04
N LEU A 57 12.41 -17.61 11.77
CA LEU A 57 11.29 -18.33 11.16
C LEU A 57 11.64 -18.90 9.78
N ARG A 58 12.38 -18.15 8.95
CA ARG A 58 12.81 -18.63 7.64
C ARG A 58 13.78 -19.79 7.75
N GLU A 59 14.80 -19.67 8.60
CA GLU A 59 15.78 -20.75 8.82
C GLU A 59 15.09 -22.01 9.36
N ARG A 60 14.14 -21.85 10.28
CA ARG A 60 13.37 -22.95 10.87
C ARG A 60 12.50 -23.68 9.86
N ILE A 61 11.84 -22.93 8.96
CA ILE A 61 11.02 -23.50 7.88
C ILE A 61 11.89 -24.23 6.86
N GLU A 62 13.04 -23.67 6.49
CA GLU A 62 13.98 -24.34 5.57
C GLU A 62 14.54 -25.63 6.18
N ALA A 63 14.94 -25.61 7.45
CA ALA A 63 15.44 -26.78 8.16
C ALA A 63 14.41 -27.90 8.33
N ALA A 64 13.11 -27.56 8.30
CA ALA A 64 12.04 -28.53 8.45
C ALA A 64 11.73 -29.30 7.16
N LYS A 65 12.13 -28.79 5.99
CA LYS A 65 11.81 -29.41 4.70
C LYS A 65 12.33 -30.86 4.64
N PRO A 66 11.52 -31.81 4.14
CA PRO A 66 10.25 -31.64 3.42
C PRO A 66 9.01 -31.52 4.32
N TYR A 67 9.18 -31.62 5.64
CA TYR A 67 8.08 -31.57 6.59
C TYR A 67 7.67 -30.13 6.90
N TRP A 68 6.39 -29.94 7.21
CA TRP A 68 5.84 -28.64 7.56
C TRP A 68 5.75 -28.48 9.08
N ILE A 69 6.21 -27.36 9.62
CA ILE A 69 6.02 -27.00 11.05
C ILE A 69 4.71 -26.21 11.19
N PRO A 70 3.76 -26.65 12.04
CA PRO A 70 2.54 -25.89 12.30
C PRO A 70 2.84 -24.48 12.83
N GLY A 71 2.08 -23.47 12.38
CA GLY A 71 2.28 -22.07 12.79
C GLY A 71 2.17 -21.86 14.30
N ALA A 72 1.38 -22.67 15.00
CA ALA A 72 1.27 -22.64 16.47
C ALA A 72 2.58 -23.03 17.17
N VAL A 73 3.40 -23.90 16.57
CA VAL A 73 4.71 -24.28 17.10
C VAL A 73 5.69 -23.14 16.91
N LEU A 74 5.74 -22.57 15.70
CA LEU A 74 6.58 -21.39 15.41
C LEU A 74 6.22 -20.20 16.29
N PHE A 75 4.93 -19.99 16.56
CA PHE A 75 4.45 -18.94 17.47
C PHE A 75 4.98 -19.12 18.89
N ARG A 76 4.93 -20.34 19.44
CA ARG A 76 5.50 -20.64 20.77
C ARG A 76 7.02 -20.47 20.78
N GLU A 77 7.71 -20.84 19.71
CA GLU A 77 9.16 -20.67 19.58
C GLU A 77 9.59 -19.20 19.54
N ILE A 78 8.77 -18.29 18.99
CA ILE A 78 9.07 -16.85 19.00
C ILE A 78 8.60 -16.15 20.28
N GLU A 79 7.53 -16.62 20.94
CA GLU A 79 7.13 -16.14 22.27
C GLU A 79 8.25 -16.35 23.29
N THR A 80 8.92 -17.51 23.28
CA THR A 80 10.07 -17.77 24.18
C THR A 80 11.29 -16.92 23.84
N GLN A 81 11.40 -16.43 22.60
CA GLN A 81 12.44 -15.47 22.18
C GLN A 81 12.07 -14.01 22.50
N GLY A 82 10.90 -13.76 23.11
CA GLY A 82 10.47 -12.44 23.54
C GLY A 82 9.50 -11.73 22.58
N TYR A 83 8.81 -12.47 21.71
CA TYR A 83 7.69 -11.92 20.93
C TYR A 83 6.50 -11.59 21.84
N ASP A 84 6.04 -10.33 21.81
CA ASP A 84 5.03 -9.79 22.73
C ASP A 84 3.63 -9.56 22.10
N GLY A 85 3.46 -9.89 20.81
CA GLY A 85 2.22 -9.68 20.05
C GLY A 85 2.22 -8.41 19.22
#